data_AF-A0A0L0F889-F1
#
_entry.id   AF-A0A0L0F889-F1
#
_cell.length_a   1.000
_cell.length_b   1.000
_cell.length_c   1.000
_cell.angle_alpha   90.00
_cell.angle_beta   90.00
_cell.angle_gamma   90.00
#
_symmetry.space_group_name_H-M   'P 1'
#
loop_
_entity.id
_entity.type
_entity.pdbx_description
1 polymer ?
#
loop_
_entity_poly.entity_id
_entity_poly.type
_entity_poly.pdbx_seq_one_letter_code
_entity_poly.pdbx_strand_id
1 'polypeptide(L)'
;MECPTEFCVNLQSNLLYTHHFVPAQVILYVIRLVTRIEAAIDFLVRHNRFLSKLDNTRAHLINGTGTEALLRDLRTDASTEKYLTRKRLHLRGLINVQVYPMLARWCTQATKENQVKRACRSHAHTAYLFAHIPPEELTAEIVTSLIAANVYLSTNYNYDLAAEHGAKYNRMDKERRGLDSGLGIADTEVFDVFQ
;
A
#
# COMPACT_ATOMS: atom_id res chain seq x y z
N MET A 1 -18.12 -19.68 -17.34
CA MET A 1 -17.64 -18.34 -16.94
C MET A 1 -18.37 -17.99 -15.66
N GLU A 2 -17.86 -18.47 -14.53
CA GLU A 2 -18.47 -18.25 -13.22
C GLU A 2 -17.89 -16.97 -12.60
N CYS A 3 -18.77 -16.24 -11.93
CA CYS A 3 -18.54 -14.89 -11.45
C CYS A 3 -17.53 -14.90 -10.27
N PRO A 4 -16.49 -14.04 -10.24
CA PRO A 4 -15.53 -13.98 -9.13
C PRO A 4 -16.13 -13.42 -7.82
N THR A 5 -17.43 -13.12 -7.79
CA THR A 5 -18.12 -12.59 -6.60
C THR A 5 -18.28 -13.62 -5.48
N GLU A 6 -18.33 -14.92 -5.79
CA GLU A 6 -18.51 -15.95 -4.76
C GLU A 6 -17.28 -16.14 -3.86
N PHE A 7 -16.07 -15.88 -4.37
CA PHE A 7 -14.85 -15.99 -3.56
C PHE A 7 -14.79 -14.90 -2.48
N CYS A 8 -15.20 -13.67 -2.82
CA CYS A 8 -15.26 -12.56 -1.88
C CYS A 8 -16.36 -12.73 -0.83
N VAL A 9 -17.52 -13.30 -1.20
CA VAL A 9 -18.64 -13.52 -0.28
C VAL A 9 -18.36 -14.68 0.68
N ASN A 10 -17.72 -15.76 0.21
CA ASN A 10 -17.35 -16.90 1.07
C ASN A 10 -16.16 -16.60 2.01
N LEU A 11 -15.26 -15.68 1.65
CA LEU A 11 -14.27 -15.17 2.60
C LEU A 11 -14.91 -14.31 3.70
N GLN A 12 -15.97 -13.55 3.37
CA GLN A 12 -16.66 -12.67 4.32
C GLN A 12 -17.41 -13.43 5.41
N SER A 13 -18.09 -14.53 5.07
CA SER A 13 -18.89 -15.31 6.04
C SER A 13 -18.03 -16.10 7.04
N ASN A 14 -16.87 -16.62 6.64
CA ASN A 14 -15.96 -17.36 7.53
C ASN A 14 -15.05 -16.47 8.39
N LEU A 15 -14.74 -15.24 7.96
CA LEU A 15 -13.94 -14.29 8.75
C LEU A 15 -14.72 -13.57 9.84
N LEU A 16 -16.06 -13.53 9.74
CA LEU A 16 -16.92 -12.81 10.69
C LEU A 16 -17.21 -13.58 11.99
N TYR A 17 -16.94 -14.89 12.05
CA TYR A 17 -17.45 -15.73 13.15
C TYR A 17 -16.42 -16.40 14.06
N THR A 18 -15.12 -16.38 13.74
CA THR A 18 -14.12 -17.05 14.60
C THR A 18 -12.91 -16.19 14.90
N HIS A 19 -12.54 -16.21 16.17
CA HIS A 19 -11.45 -15.54 16.89
C HIS A 19 -10.02 -15.57 16.30
N HIS A 20 -9.79 -15.88 15.02
CA HIS A 20 -8.46 -15.89 14.44
C HIS A 20 -8.18 -14.65 13.58
N PHE A 21 -7.32 -13.79 14.12
CA PHE A 21 -6.65 -12.65 13.49
C PHE A 21 -5.72 -13.03 12.31
N VAL A 22 -5.38 -14.32 12.21
CA VAL A 22 -4.37 -14.86 11.29
C VAL A 22 -4.76 -14.76 9.81
N PRO A 23 -5.99 -15.07 9.36
CA PRO A 23 -6.32 -15.02 7.93
C PRO A 23 -6.36 -13.56 7.42
N ALA A 24 -6.79 -12.61 8.25
CA ALA A 24 -6.79 -11.20 7.90
C ALA A 24 -5.36 -10.67 7.69
N GLN A 25 -4.40 -11.07 8.53
CA GLN A 25 -3.00 -10.67 8.35
C GLN A 25 -2.38 -11.21 7.05
N VAL A 26 -2.69 -12.46 6.68
CA VAL A 26 -2.21 -13.05 5.42
C VAL A 26 -2.78 -12.30 4.22
N ILE A 27 -4.07 -11.98 4.24
CA ILE A 27 -4.71 -11.19 3.17
C ILE A 27 -4.06 -9.83 3.03
N LEU A 28 -3.83 -9.13 4.15
CA LEU A 28 -3.18 -7.82 4.17
C LEU A 28 -1.73 -7.89 3.64
N TYR A 29 -0.99 -8.96 3.97
CA TYR A 29 0.33 -9.21 3.42
C TYR A 29 0.31 -9.42 1.90
N VAL A 30 -0.63 -10.21 1.39
CA VAL A 30 -0.81 -10.45 -0.05
C VAL A 30 -1.16 -9.14 -0.76
N ILE A 31 -2.07 -8.34 -0.20
CA ILE A 31 -2.41 -7.02 -0.75
C ILE A 31 -1.16 -6.13 -0.85
N ARG A 32 -0.35 -6.09 0.22
CA ARG A 32 0.90 -5.33 0.26
C ARG A 32 1.91 -5.82 -0.80
N LEU A 33 2.00 -7.13 -1.00
CA LEU A 33 2.86 -7.70 -2.02
C LEU A 33 2.39 -7.30 -3.42
N VAL A 34 1.09 -7.37 -3.68
CA VAL A 34 0.50 -7.01 -4.97
C VAL A 34 0.71 -5.52 -5.27
N THR A 35 0.52 -4.61 -4.30
CA THR A 35 0.75 -3.18 -4.51
C THR A 35 2.23 -2.87 -4.76
N ARG A 36 3.16 -3.59 -4.11
CA ARG A 36 4.60 -3.48 -4.40
C ARG A 36 4.97 -3.99 -5.78
N ILE A 37 4.37 -5.10 -6.23
CA ILE A 37 4.58 -5.61 -7.59
C ILE A 37 4.08 -4.60 -8.62
N GLU A 38 2.91 -4.01 -8.39
CA GLU A 38 2.38 -2.95 -9.26
C GLU A 38 3.33 -1.75 -9.31
N ALA A 39 3.81 -1.29 -8.16
CA ALA A 39 4.77 -0.19 -8.05
C ALA A 39 6.09 -0.49 -8.77
N ALA A 40 6.59 -1.72 -8.67
CA ALA A 40 7.79 -2.15 -9.40
C ALA A 40 7.56 -2.15 -10.93
N ILE A 41 6.41 -2.62 -11.40
CA ILE A 41 6.06 -2.57 -12.83
C ILE A 41 5.98 -1.11 -13.30
N ASP A 42 5.34 -0.25 -12.52
CA ASP A 42 5.23 1.16 -12.84
C ASP A 42 6.59 1.87 -12.89
N PHE A 43 7.45 1.60 -11.90
CA PHE A 43 8.83 2.07 -11.88
C PHE A 43 9.58 1.67 -13.15
N LEU A 44 9.47 0.41 -13.59
CA LEU A 44 10.10 -0.08 -14.82
C LEU A 44 9.59 0.64 -16.06
N VAL A 45 8.28 0.86 -16.19
CA VAL A 45 7.69 1.56 -17.33
C VAL A 45 8.17 3.01 -17.37
N ARG A 46 8.15 3.72 -16.24
CA ARG A 46 8.61 5.11 -16.15
C ARG A 46 10.11 5.23 -16.44
N HIS A 47 10.92 4.32 -15.92
CA HIS A 47 12.36 4.29 -16.16
C HIS A 47 12.68 4.10 -17.66
N ASN A 48 12.03 3.15 -18.33
CA ASN A 48 12.22 2.95 -19.77
C ASN A 48 11.78 4.16 -20.60
N ARG A 49 10.68 4.83 -20.23
CA ARG A 49 10.25 6.07 -20.89
C ARG A 49 11.25 7.20 -20.69
N PHE A 50 11.83 7.30 -19.50
CA PHE A 50 12.88 8.28 -19.21
C PHE A 50 14.13 8.01 -20.06
N LEU A 51 14.61 6.76 -20.11
CA LEU A 51 15.75 6.38 -20.94
C LEU A 51 15.50 6.66 -22.43
N SER A 52 14.31 6.38 -22.94
CA SER A 52 13.92 6.66 -24.33
C SER A 52 13.95 8.16 -24.67
N LYS A 53 13.75 9.04 -23.68
CA LYS A 53 13.87 10.49 -23.84
C LYS A 53 15.33 10.98 -23.80
N LEU A 54 16.27 10.14 -23.37
CA LEU A 54 17.63 10.53 -23.00
C LEU A 54 18.70 10.30 -24.09
N ASP A 55 18.44 9.50 -25.14
CA ASP A 55 19.38 9.31 -26.26
C ASP A 55 19.58 10.66 -26.99
N ASN A 56 20.77 11.27 -27.12
CA ASN A 56 22.08 10.72 -27.48
C ASN A 56 23.30 11.47 -26.84
N THR A 57 23.12 12.37 -25.86
CA THR A 57 24.22 13.33 -25.52
C THR A 57 24.51 13.53 -24.03
N ARG A 58 23.69 13.02 -23.10
CA ARG A 58 23.82 13.36 -21.66
C ARG A 58 23.66 12.20 -20.68
N ALA A 59 23.57 10.95 -21.16
CA ALA A 59 23.34 9.79 -20.30
C ALA A 59 24.36 9.67 -19.16
N HIS A 60 25.64 9.97 -19.40
CA HIS A 60 26.69 9.82 -18.38
C HIS A 60 26.77 10.94 -17.32
N LEU A 61 25.94 11.98 -17.39
CA LEU A 61 26.04 13.18 -16.55
C LEU A 61 24.95 13.32 -15.49
N ILE A 62 23.98 12.40 -15.44
CA ILE A 62 22.80 12.55 -14.58
C ILE A 62 22.90 11.59 -13.39
N ASN A 63 23.22 12.15 -12.22
CA ASN A 63 23.04 11.50 -10.93
C ASN A 63 21.57 11.66 -10.49
N GLY A 64 20.66 11.05 -11.24
CA GLY A 64 19.23 11.03 -10.92
C GLY A 64 18.92 10.06 -9.77
N THR A 65 17.84 10.32 -9.05
CA THR A 65 17.29 9.42 -8.03
C THR A 65 15.99 8.78 -8.53
N GLY A 66 15.63 7.62 -7.99
CA GLY A 66 14.37 6.94 -8.34
C GLY A 66 14.32 6.52 -9.82
N THR A 67 13.26 6.90 -10.54
CA THR A 67 13.03 6.50 -11.95
C THR A 67 14.02 7.10 -12.92
N GLU A 68 14.72 8.16 -12.51
CA GLU A 68 15.74 8.86 -13.30
C GLU A 68 17.16 8.33 -13.01
N ALA A 69 17.29 7.40 -12.06
CA ALA A 69 18.57 6.76 -11.76
C ALA A 69 19.00 5.87 -12.92
N LEU A 70 20.26 5.99 -13.32
CA LEU A 70 20.81 5.24 -14.44
C LEU A 70 21.15 3.81 -14.01
N LEU A 71 20.15 2.93 -14.07
CA LEU A 71 20.33 1.51 -13.81
C LEU A 71 20.90 0.84 -15.06
N ARG A 72 22.08 0.24 -14.91
CA ARG A 72 22.76 -0.47 -16.01
C ARG A 72 21.93 -1.67 -16.44
N ASP A 73 21.78 -1.83 -17.76
CA ASP A 73 21.16 -2.99 -18.42
C ASP A 73 19.66 -3.24 -18.15
N LEU A 74 18.92 -2.24 -17.66
CA LEU A 74 17.45 -2.32 -17.53
C LEU A 74 16.71 -1.75 -18.74
N ARG A 75 17.28 -1.89 -19.94
CA ARG A 75 16.65 -1.42 -21.20
C ARG A 75 15.68 -2.48 -21.69
N THR A 76 14.40 -2.12 -21.75
CA THR A 76 13.35 -3.04 -22.18
C THR A 76 12.84 -2.65 -23.58
N ASP A 77 12.47 -3.65 -24.39
CA ASP A 77 11.87 -3.42 -25.70
C ASP A 77 10.47 -2.76 -25.59
N ALA A 78 10.10 -1.97 -26.60
CA ALA A 78 8.83 -1.26 -26.67
C ALA A 78 7.61 -2.20 -26.65
N SER A 79 7.74 -3.43 -27.17
CA SER A 79 6.66 -4.43 -27.08
C SER A 79 6.41 -4.88 -25.64
N THR A 80 7.48 -5.01 -24.85
CA THR A 80 7.41 -5.43 -23.45
C THR A 80 6.91 -4.31 -22.56
N GLU A 81 7.28 -3.05 -22.83
CA GLU A 81 6.71 -1.89 -22.14
C GLU A 81 5.18 -1.82 -22.28
N LYS A 82 4.67 -2.01 -23.50
CA LYS A 82 3.21 -2.06 -23.77
C LYS A 82 2.54 -3.21 -23.01
N TYR A 83 3.17 -4.39 -23.00
CA TYR A 83 2.67 -5.54 -22.26
C TYR A 83 2.60 -5.27 -20.74
N LEU A 84 3.67 -4.74 -20.15
CA LEU A 84 3.76 -4.39 -18.75
C LEU A 84 2.72 -3.33 -18.36
N THR A 85 2.56 -2.30 -19.19
CA THR A 85 1.54 -1.25 -18.98
C THR A 85 0.13 -1.84 -18.93
N ARG A 86 -0.21 -2.75 -19.87
CA ARG A 86 -1.51 -3.43 -19.88
C ARG A 86 -1.72 -4.28 -18.63
N LYS A 87 -0.68 -5.00 -18.17
CA LYS A 87 -0.74 -5.81 -16.95
C LYS A 87 -0.89 -4.96 -15.70
N ARG A 88 -0.20 -3.82 -15.61
CA ARG A 88 -0.37 -2.84 -14.53
C ARG A 88 -1.82 -2.35 -14.46
N LEU A 89 -2.39 -1.89 -15.58
CA LEU A 89 -3.77 -1.39 -15.63
C LEU A 89 -4.78 -2.48 -15.23
N HIS A 90 -4.55 -3.72 -15.64
CA HIS A 90 -5.38 -4.85 -15.22
C HIS A 90 -5.31 -5.12 -13.72
N LEU A 91 -4.09 -5.15 -13.14
CA LEU A 91 -3.89 -5.31 -11.70
C LEU A 91 -4.56 -4.18 -10.91
N ARG A 92 -4.37 -2.93 -11.33
CA ARG A 92 -5.01 -1.77 -10.70
C ARG A 92 -6.53 -1.86 -10.75
N GLY A 93 -7.10 -2.29 -11.87
CA GLY A 93 -8.53 -2.56 -11.98
C GLY A 93 -9.02 -3.59 -10.97
N LEU A 94 -8.28 -4.68 -10.78
CA LEU A 94 -8.63 -5.71 -9.79
C LEU A 94 -8.54 -5.17 -8.35
N ILE A 95 -7.48 -4.42 -8.02
CA ILE A 95 -7.31 -3.79 -6.70
C ILE A 95 -8.47 -2.85 -6.40
N ASN A 96 -8.83 -1.98 -7.34
CA ASN A 96 -9.88 -0.98 -7.14
C ASN A 96 -11.28 -1.63 -7.06
N VAL A 97 -11.55 -2.69 -7.82
CA VAL A 97 -12.88 -3.35 -7.84
C VAL A 97 -13.07 -4.31 -6.67
N GLN A 98 -12.03 -5.04 -6.26
CA GLN A 98 -12.15 -6.12 -5.28
C GLN A 98 -11.59 -5.73 -3.92
N VAL A 99 -10.36 -5.19 -3.88
CA VAL A 99 -9.62 -4.98 -2.63
C VAL A 99 -10.08 -3.71 -1.92
N TYR A 100 -10.25 -2.61 -2.64
CA TYR A 100 -10.65 -1.34 -2.04
C TYR A 100 -12.01 -1.40 -1.33
N PRO A 101 -13.11 -1.91 -1.93
CA PRO A 101 -14.40 -2.02 -1.24
C PRO A 101 -14.36 -2.96 -0.04
N MET A 102 -13.51 -4.01 -0.09
CA MET A 102 -13.31 -4.93 1.02
C MET A 102 -12.67 -4.20 2.21
N LEU A 103 -11.59 -3.45 1.99
CA LEU A 103 -10.92 -2.68 3.04
C LEU A 103 -11.81 -1.55 3.58
N ALA A 104 -12.53 -0.83 2.72
CA ALA A 104 -13.46 0.23 3.12
C ALA A 104 -14.58 -0.29 4.06
N ARG A 105 -15.09 -1.49 3.78
CA ARG A 105 -16.05 -2.17 4.66
C ARG A 105 -15.41 -2.56 5.98
N TRP A 106 -14.18 -3.07 5.98
CA TRP A 106 -13.44 -3.40 7.20
C TRP A 106 -13.17 -2.17 8.07
N CYS A 107 -12.83 -1.03 7.48
CA CYS A 107 -12.71 0.24 8.20
C CYS A 107 -14.04 0.64 8.85
N THR A 108 -15.14 0.62 8.07
CA THR A 108 -16.47 1.01 8.58
C THR A 108 -16.93 0.08 9.71
N GLN A 109 -16.73 -1.23 9.57
CA GLN A 109 -17.11 -2.21 10.58
C GLN A 109 -16.28 -2.07 11.85
N ALA A 110 -14.95 -1.95 11.72
CA ALA A 110 -14.06 -1.81 12.88
C ALA A 110 -14.32 -0.52 13.66
N THR A 111 -14.66 0.58 12.96
CA THR A 111 -15.05 1.84 13.60
C THR A 111 -16.40 1.71 14.32
N LYS A 112 -17.39 1.01 13.75
CA LYS A 112 -18.68 0.74 14.42
C LYS A 112 -18.54 -0.14 15.66
N GLU A 113 -17.67 -1.14 15.60
CA GLU A 113 -17.40 -2.05 16.73
C GLU A 113 -16.42 -1.45 17.77
N ASN A 114 -16.02 -0.19 17.60
CA ASN A 114 -15.05 0.52 18.46
C ASN A 114 -13.71 -0.22 18.63
N GLN A 115 -13.30 -0.96 17.60
CA GLN A 115 -12.05 -1.73 17.59
C GLN A 115 -10.91 -0.90 16.99
N VAL A 116 -10.48 0.12 17.73
CA VAL A 116 -9.51 1.14 17.29
C VAL A 116 -8.27 0.55 16.61
N LYS A 117 -7.63 -0.48 17.19
CA LYS A 117 -6.44 -1.11 16.60
C LYS A 117 -6.68 -1.72 15.22
N ARG A 118 -7.84 -2.36 15.03
CA ARG A 118 -8.22 -2.98 13.74
C ARG A 118 -8.60 -1.92 12.72
N ALA A 119 -9.28 -0.85 13.16
CA ALA A 119 -9.58 0.29 12.31
C ALA A 119 -8.30 0.98 11.83
N CYS A 120 -7.34 1.27 12.71
CA CYS A 120 -6.04 1.84 12.33
C CYS A 120 -5.30 0.95 11.32
N ARG A 121 -5.26 -0.36 11.55
CA ARG A 121 -4.62 -1.30 10.61
C ARG A 121 -5.27 -1.27 9.23
N SER A 122 -6.60 -1.30 9.16
CA SER A 122 -7.33 -1.24 7.90
C SER A 122 -7.14 0.10 7.19
N HIS A 123 -7.14 1.21 7.93
CA HIS A 123 -6.87 2.56 7.38
C HIS A 123 -5.45 2.68 6.82
N ALA A 124 -4.44 2.15 7.52
CA ALA A 124 -3.06 2.12 7.03
C ALA A 124 -2.93 1.33 5.72
N HIS A 125 -3.55 0.16 5.61
CA HIS A 125 -3.52 -0.62 4.38
C HIS A 125 -4.33 0.00 3.25
N THR A 126 -5.42 0.71 3.57
CA THR A 126 -6.20 1.46 2.59
C THR A 126 -5.37 2.60 2.01
N ALA A 127 -4.64 3.34 2.84
CA ALA A 127 -3.70 4.36 2.37
C ALA A 127 -2.58 3.74 1.53
N TYR A 128 -2.05 2.59 1.96
CA TYR A 128 -0.97 1.89 1.24
C TYR A 128 -1.35 1.44 -0.17
N LEU A 129 -2.63 1.17 -0.45
CA LEU A 129 -3.10 0.87 -1.83
C LEU A 129 -2.77 1.99 -2.83
N PHE A 130 -2.69 3.22 -2.32
CA PHE A 130 -2.55 4.43 -3.13
C PHE A 130 -1.17 5.08 -3.03
N ALA A 131 -0.24 4.47 -2.26
CA ALA A 131 1.11 4.99 -2.01
C ALA A 131 1.95 5.28 -3.25
N HIS A 132 1.72 4.55 -4.35
CA HIS A 132 2.55 4.62 -5.56
C HIS A 132 1.78 5.13 -6.79
N ILE A 133 0.61 5.74 -6.58
CA ILE A 133 -0.19 6.31 -7.68
C ILE A 133 0.45 7.63 -8.15
N PRO A 134 0.68 7.82 -9.47
CA PRO A 134 1.11 9.11 -9.98
C PRO A 134 0.05 10.20 -9.75
N PRO A 135 0.46 11.47 -9.63
CA PRO A 135 -0.50 12.57 -9.44
C PRO A 135 -1.52 12.69 -10.57
N GLU A 136 -1.17 12.24 -11.78
CA GLU A 136 -2.03 12.21 -12.96
C GLU A 136 -3.24 11.24 -12.84
N GLU A 137 -3.11 10.22 -11.98
CA GLU A 137 -4.12 9.17 -11.78
C GLU A 137 -4.91 9.36 -10.46
N LEU A 138 -4.69 10.48 -9.74
CA LEU A 138 -5.41 10.79 -8.51
C LEU A 138 -6.86 11.20 -8.82
N THR A 139 -7.80 10.39 -8.34
CA THR A 139 -9.23 10.72 -8.38
C THR A 139 -9.69 11.30 -7.05
N ALA A 140 -10.80 12.04 -7.06
CA ALA A 140 -11.38 12.60 -5.84
C ALA A 140 -11.67 11.53 -4.77
N GLU A 141 -12.08 10.33 -5.19
CA GLU A 141 -12.35 9.19 -4.30
C GLU A 141 -11.08 8.65 -3.60
N ILE A 142 -9.96 8.60 -4.32
CA ILE A 142 -8.68 8.19 -3.76
C ILE A 142 -8.21 9.22 -2.73
N VAL A 143 -8.32 10.51 -3.07
CA VAL A 143 -7.91 11.61 -2.18
C VAL A 143 -8.76 11.65 -0.91
N THR A 144 -10.08 11.51 -1.01
CA THR A 144 -10.95 11.48 0.19
C THR A 144 -10.63 10.27 1.08
N SER A 145 -10.32 9.12 0.48
CA SER A 145 -9.91 7.92 1.21
C SER A 145 -8.58 8.11 1.94
N LEU A 146 -7.59 8.75 1.29
CA LEU A 146 -6.30 9.08 1.88
C LEU A 146 -6.44 10.06 3.04
N ILE A 147 -7.23 11.13 2.87
CA ILE A 147 -7.49 12.11 3.94
C ILE A 147 -8.21 11.44 5.12
N ALA A 148 -9.21 10.62 4.86
CA ALA A 148 -9.93 9.88 5.91
C ALA A 148 -8.99 8.96 6.69
N ALA A 149 -8.10 8.23 5.99
CA ALA A 149 -7.08 7.41 6.63
C ALA A 149 -6.10 8.25 7.45
N ASN A 150 -5.61 9.37 6.91
CA ASN A 150 -4.67 10.25 7.61
C ASN A 150 -5.27 10.83 8.90
N VAL A 151 -6.49 11.38 8.84
CA VAL A 151 -7.18 11.94 10.01
C VAL A 151 -7.40 10.87 11.07
N TYR A 152 -7.82 9.67 10.67
CA TYR A 152 -8.07 8.58 11.61
C TYR A 152 -6.78 8.09 12.27
N LEU A 153 -5.72 7.87 11.48
CA LEU A 153 -4.43 7.42 12.01
C LEU A 153 -3.79 8.48 12.91
N SER A 154 -3.81 9.75 12.50
CA SER A 154 -3.23 10.85 13.29
C SER A 154 -3.93 11.05 14.64
N THR A 155 -5.20 10.67 14.76
CA THR A 155 -5.98 10.80 16.00
C THR A 155 -5.89 9.57 16.90
N ASN A 156 -5.71 8.38 16.33
CA ASN A 156 -5.86 7.11 17.05
C ASN A 156 -4.59 6.23 17.08
N TYR A 157 -3.54 6.59 16.35
CA TYR A 157 -2.30 5.82 16.27
C TYR A 157 -1.09 6.66 16.70
N ASN A 158 -0.31 6.11 17.63
CA ASN A 158 0.98 6.67 18.02
C ASN A 158 2.06 6.01 17.18
N TYR A 159 2.61 6.75 16.21
CA TYR A 159 3.73 6.27 15.40
C TYR A 159 5.00 6.18 16.25
N ASP A 160 5.70 5.04 16.17
CA ASP A 160 6.99 4.85 16.84
C ASP A 160 8.12 5.31 15.90
N LEU A 161 8.16 6.62 15.60
CA LEU A 161 9.08 7.21 14.60
C LEU A 161 10.50 7.49 15.14
N ALA A 162 10.83 7.07 16.36
CA ALA A 162 12.10 7.39 16.97
C ALA A 162 12.70 6.23 17.78
N ALA A 163 13.91 5.84 17.37
CA ALA A 163 14.96 5.45 18.31
C ALA A 163 15.30 6.68 19.18
N GLU A 164 14.45 7.03 20.15
CA GLU A 164 14.81 8.04 21.15
C GLU A 164 15.98 7.51 21.98
N HIS A 165 17.18 8.02 21.72
CA HIS A 165 18.32 7.89 22.64
C HIS A 165 17.97 8.59 23.95
N GLY A 166 17.36 7.87 24.89
CA GLY A 166 17.19 8.32 26.27
C GLY A 166 15.78 8.23 26.86
N ALA A 167 14.76 7.82 26.11
CA ALA A 167 13.43 7.66 26.68
C ALA A 167 13.36 6.39 27.54
N LYS A 168 13.25 6.58 28.86
CA LYS A 168 12.90 5.51 29.79
C LYS A 168 11.46 5.08 29.51
N TYR A 169 11.29 4.09 28.63
CA TYR A 169 10.02 3.41 28.48
C TYR A 169 9.62 2.81 29.83
N ASN A 170 8.47 3.23 30.36
CA ASN A 170 7.87 2.57 31.51
C ASN A 170 7.61 1.11 31.14
N ARG A 171 8.10 0.17 31.96
CA ARG A 171 7.95 -1.28 31.74
C ARG A 171 6.49 -1.69 31.46
N MET A 172 5.51 -0.95 31.97
CA MET A 172 4.08 -1.17 31.71
C MET A 172 3.61 -0.85 30.27
N ASP A 173 4.25 0.08 29.56
CA ASP A 173 3.91 0.34 28.14
C ASP A 173 4.42 -0.77 27.22
N LYS A 174 5.51 -1.43 27.62
CA LYS A 174 6.06 -2.59 26.91
C LYS A 174 5.14 -3.81 26.97
N GLU A 175 4.38 -3.97 28.05
CA GLU A 175 3.37 -5.05 28.19
C GLU A 175 2.09 -4.78 27.39
N ARG A 176 1.67 -3.51 27.24
CA ARG A 176 0.55 -3.14 26.34
C ARG A 176 0.89 -3.27 24.84
N ARG A 177 2.17 -3.15 24.51
CA ARG A 177 2.76 -3.36 23.17
C ARG A 177 3.12 -4.83 22.88
N GLY A 178 2.58 -5.77 23.65
CA GLY A 178 2.86 -7.20 23.53
C GLY A 178 2.68 -7.76 22.12
N LEU A 179 3.81 -8.15 21.52
CA LEU A 179 4.06 -9.25 20.58
C LEU A 179 3.28 -9.36 19.25
N ASP A 180 2.30 -8.49 18.97
CA ASP A 180 1.56 -8.53 17.67
C ASP A 180 1.00 -7.14 17.23
N SER A 181 1.53 -6.04 17.77
CA SER A 181 0.81 -4.75 17.85
C SER A 181 1.19 -3.67 16.83
N GLY A 182 1.84 -4.01 15.72
CA GLY A 182 2.14 -3.05 14.64
C GLY A 182 0.99 -2.90 13.63
N LEU A 183 1.10 -1.92 12.73
CA LEU A 183 0.20 -1.81 11.57
C LEU A 183 0.39 -2.93 10.54
N GLY A 184 1.43 -3.78 10.67
CA GLY A 184 1.79 -4.78 9.65
C GLY A 184 2.54 -4.18 8.43
N ILE A 185 2.64 -2.86 8.41
CA ILE A 185 3.44 -2.03 7.51
C ILE A 185 4.40 -1.25 8.43
N ALA A 186 5.60 -0.93 7.96
CA ALA A 186 6.52 -0.11 8.74
C ALA A 186 5.92 1.30 8.94
N ASP A 187 6.03 1.85 10.15
CA ASP A 187 5.47 3.18 10.46
C ASP A 187 6.02 4.28 9.54
N THR A 188 7.29 4.15 9.14
CA THR A 188 7.93 5.05 8.15
C THR A 188 7.27 4.94 6.78
N GLU A 189 6.98 3.73 6.31
CA GLU A 189 6.32 3.52 5.01
C GLU A 189 4.90 4.09 5.00
N VAL A 190 4.18 4.04 6.12
CA VAL A 190 2.84 4.63 6.24
C VAL A 190 2.92 6.16 6.26
N PHE A 191 3.90 6.71 6.97
CA PHE A 191 4.13 8.14 7.02
C PHE A 191 4.50 8.72 5.64
N ASP A 192 5.37 8.04 4.90
CA ASP A 192 5.79 8.44 3.55
C ASP A 192 4.62 8.52 2.55
N VAL A 193 3.51 7.79 2.78
CA VAL A 193 2.32 7.87 1.91
C VAL A 193 1.64 9.24 1.97
N PHE A 194 1.75 9.93 3.10
CA PHE A 194 1.03 11.18 3.36
C PHE A 194 1.87 12.44 3.11
N GLN A 195 3.14 12.30 2.72
CA GLN A 195 4.07 13.40 2.47
C GLN A 195 4.06 13.82 0.99
#